data_AF-A0A3S3R7S4-F1
#
_entry.id   AF-A0A3S3R7S4-F1
#
_cell.length_a   1.000
_cell.length_b   1.000
_cell.length_c   1.000
_cell.angle_alpha   90.00
_cell.angle_beta   90.00
_cell.angle_gamma   90.00
#
_symmetry.space_group_name_H-M   'P 1'
#
loop_
_entity.id
_entity.type
_entity.pdbx_description
1 polymer ?
#
loop_
_entity_poly.entity_id
_entity_poly.type
_entity_poly.pdbx_seq_one_letter_code
_entity_poly.pdbx_strand_id
1 'polypeptide(L)'
;MSNQAVLHICLSKGWGGLEMYPIRTGGQFKEKGWKVFGLCLKGSRVAQGMREQGIETYEVESKLAAITQLYRIHRWLQQNSISLIHCHKSGDLVVAALLDTLSSYRIIFTEHMGVTRPKKDVYHRWVYRHVDKVLSISEATKKRNLKALPVPAEKIQRLWLGTEIRPAIEDIELVAQIKKELGIPTDAIVIGTVGRINHAKGQKELLDAFIALAKLRPQQPLHLLIVGGLQADQGSDIELVAKLQATIEQSGLPHQIHLTGFRKDTDNMLAVMNIVAILSHNEAFGLTVIEAMAAEKLILGASCGAVPEILGENYPFTANPLEVSDIQHQLNKMTVKPNKFKQLAQDLKARAIFHFSTEIHNDSLEKIYKGS
;
A
#
# COMPACT_ATOMS: atom_id res chain seq x y z
N MET A 1 11.90 31.02 -13.58
CA MET A 1 11.18 29.95 -12.85
C MET A 1 12.04 29.56 -11.67
N SER A 2 11.54 29.63 -10.44
CA SER A 2 12.33 29.24 -9.26
C SER A 2 12.85 27.82 -9.44
N ASN A 3 14.16 27.61 -9.30
CA ASN A 3 14.80 26.31 -9.40
C ASN A 3 14.33 25.42 -8.24
N GLN A 4 13.25 24.65 -8.46
CA GLN A 4 12.62 23.82 -7.44
C GLN A 4 13.42 22.53 -7.25
N ALA A 5 14.06 22.40 -6.09
CA ALA A 5 14.95 21.28 -5.76
C ALA A 5 14.52 20.58 -4.47
N VAL A 6 14.47 19.24 -4.48
CA VAL A 6 14.06 18.41 -3.34
C VAL A 6 15.05 17.28 -3.09
N LEU A 7 15.41 17.08 -1.81
CA LEU A 7 16.16 15.93 -1.35
C LEU A 7 15.22 14.91 -0.71
N HIS A 8 15.19 13.69 -1.25
CA HIS A 8 14.57 12.55 -0.61
C HIS A 8 15.59 11.83 0.30
N ILE A 9 15.25 11.64 1.59
CA ILE A 9 16.08 10.87 2.53
C ILE A 9 15.41 9.52 2.81
N CYS A 10 16.11 8.44 2.47
CA CYS A 10 15.70 7.07 2.77
C CYS A 10 16.92 6.16 3.03
N LEU A 11 17.31 6.05 4.30
CA LEU A 11 18.42 5.24 4.78
C LEU A 11 17.92 3.84 5.18
N SER A 12 17.48 3.07 4.19
CA SER A 12 16.97 1.71 4.37
C SER A 12 17.77 0.68 3.59
N LYS A 13 17.97 -0.50 4.20
CA LYS A 13 18.41 -1.73 3.52
C LYS A 13 17.22 -2.61 3.09
N GLY A 14 16.02 -2.26 3.55
CA GLY A 14 14.79 -3.00 3.24
C GLY A 14 14.32 -2.74 1.82
N TRP A 15 13.19 -3.37 1.47
CA TRP A 15 12.51 -3.15 0.20
C TRP A 15 11.00 -3.32 0.37
N GLY A 16 10.25 -2.29 0.03
CA GLY A 16 8.80 -2.24 0.22
C GLY A 16 8.23 -0.92 -0.30
N GLY A 17 6.94 -0.68 -0.01
CA GLY A 17 6.24 0.52 -0.47
C GLY A 17 6.93 1.82 -0.05
N LEU A 18 7.42 1.88 1.19
CA LEU A 18 8.16 3.02 1.75
C LEU A 18 9.43 3.30 0.94
N GLU A 19 10.25 2.27 0.67
CA GLU A 19 11.51 2.42 -0.06
C GLU A 19 11.32 2.72 -1.55
N MET A 20 10.27 2.19 -2.16
CA MET A 20 9.93 2.44 -3.57
C MET A 20 9.35 3.83 -3.80
N TYR A 21 8.65 4.39 -2.81
CA TYR A 21 7.99 5.69 -2.89
C TYR A 21 8.93 6.84 -3.35
N PRO A 22 10.09 7.11 -2.71
CA PRO A 22 10.97 8.19 -3.14
C PRO A 22 11.54 8.01 -4.54
N ILE A 23 11.68 6.77 -5.02
CA ILE A 23 12.14 6.50 -6.40
C ILE A 23 11.03 6.89 -7.39
N ARG A 24 9.81 6.39 -7.17
CA ARG A 24 8.66 6.62 -8.05
C ARG A 24 8.29 8.10 -8.13
N THR A 25 8.06 8.71 -6.97
CA THR A 25 7.75 10.14 -6.87
C THR A 25 8.92 10.98 -7.39
N GLY A 26 10.16 10.60 -7.10
CA GLY A 26 11.34 11.32 -7.59
C GLY A 26 11.44 11.34 -9.12
N GLY A 27 11.20 10.22 -9.79
CA GLY A 27 11.18 10.15 -11.26
C GLY A 27 10.12 11.08 -11.86
N GLN A 28 8.92 11.10 -11.29
CA GLN A 28 7.81 11.91 -11.78
C GLN A 28 8.00 13.41 -11.53
N PHE A 29 8.61 13.78 -10.40
CA PHE A 29 8.97 15.17 -10.14
C PHE A 29 10.06 15.65 -11.10
N LYS A 30 11.00 14.78 -11.51
CA LYS A 30 11.95 15.11 -12.59
C LYS A 30 11.25 15.37 -13.92
N GLU A 31 10.27 14.55 -14.30
CA GLU A 31 9.47 14.77 -15.53
C GLU A 31 8.74 16.12 -15.49
N LYS A 32 8.31 16.56 -14.30
CA LYS A 32 7.73 17.88 -14.04
C LYS A 32 8.76 19.02 -13.95
N GLY A 33 10.05 18.75 -14.20
CA GLY A 33 11.11 19.76 -14.21
C GLY A 33 11.73 20.10 -12.85
N TRP A 34 11.44 19.33 -11.80
CA TRP A 34 12.12 19.49 -10.50
C TRP A 34 13.53 18.91 -10.55
N LYS A 35 14.46 19.54 -9.82
CA LYS A 35 15.74 18.91 -9.48
C LYS A 35 15.54 17.99 -8.29
N VAL A 36 15.70 16.69 -8.51
CA VAL A 36 15.47 15.66 -7.49
C VAL A 36 16.79 15.03 -7.10
N PHE A 37 17.00 14.89 -5.79
CA PHE A 37 18.21 14.34 -5.19
C PHE A 37 17.87 13.27 -4.16
N GLY A 38 18.78 12.34 -3.92
CA GLY A 38 18.65 11.29 -2.92
C GLY A 38 19.76 11.26 -1.88
N LEU A 39 19.44 11.06 -0.61
CA LEU A 39 20.38 10.64 0.43
C LEU A 39 20.05 9.21 0.86
N CYS A 40 20.91 8.27 0.45
CA CYS A 40 20.64 6.83 0.53
C CYS A 40 21.80 6.06 1.17
N LEU A 41 21.52 4.83 1.61
CA LEU A 41 22.60 3.92 1.98
C LEU A 41 23.30 3.41 0.72
N LYS A 42 24.63 3.39 0.74
CA LYS A 42 25.45 2.89 -0.36
C LYS A 42 25.11 1.42 -0.66
N GLY A 43 24.98 1.10 -1.94
CA GLY A 43 24.62 -0.25 -2.40
C GLY A 43 23.20 -0.71 -2.02
N SER A 44 22.36 0.17 -1.47
CA SER A 44 20.95 -0.17 -1.23
C SER A 44 20.15 -0.19 -2.53
N ARG A 45 19.06 -0.95 -2.55
CA ARG A 45 18.10 -0.93 -3.66
C ARG A 45 17.48 0.45 -3.88
N VAL A 46 17.39 1.27 -2.83
CA VAL A 46 16.92 2.66 -2.94
C VAL A 46 17.90 3.50 -3.76
N ALA A 47 19.19 3.43 -3.43
CA ALA A 47 20.24 4.13 -4.17
C ALA A 47 20.29 3.69 -5.62
N GLN A 48 20.24 2.37 -5.86
CA GLN A 48 20.19 1.81 -7.21
C GLN A 48 18.97 2.32 -7.99
N GLY A 49 17.76 2.20 -7.44
CA GLY A 49 16.54 2.62 -8.12
C GLY A 49 16.50 4.13 -8.40
N MET A 50 17.04 4.96 -7.50
CA MET A 50 17.20 6.39 -7.77
C MET A 50 18.16 6.66 -8.94
N ARG A 51 19.32 5.99 -8.98
CA ARG A 51 20.28 6.13 -10.08
C ARG A 51 19.69 5.66 -11.42
N GLU A 52 18.90 4.58 -11.43
CA GLU A 52 18.20 4.10 -12.62
C GLU A 52 17.17 5.11 -13.16
N GLN A 53 16.58 5.93 -12.29
CA GLN A 53 15.72 7.07 -12.66
C GLN A 53 16.53 8.35 -13.00
N GLY A 54 17.87 8.26 -13.03
CA GLY A 54 18.79 9.37 -13.24
C GLY A 54 18.74 10.42 -12.13
N ILE A 55 18.32 10.05 -10.91
CA ILE A 55 18.34 10.93 -9.73
C ILE A 55 19.76 10.93 -9.16
N GLU A 56 20.32 12.11 -8.92
CA GLU A 56 21.64 12.23 -8.29
C GLU A 56 21.56 11.86 -6.81
N THR A 57 22.46 10.98 -6.35
CA THR A 57 22.45 10.46 -4.98
C THR A 57 23.74 10.76 -4.23
N TYR A 58 23.61 11.27 -3.00
CA TYR A 58 24.67 11.24 -1.99
C TYR A 58 24.56 9.93 -1.21
N GLU A 59 25.51 9.02 -1.38
CA GLU A 59 25.48 7.69 -0.76
C GLU A 59 26.38 7.62 0.49
N VAL A 60 25.86 7.05 1.58
CA VAL A 60 26.60 6.88 2.84
C VAL A 60 26.58 5.41 3.29
N GLU A 61 27.65 4.95 3.93
CA GLU A 61 27.79 3.54 4.37
C GLU A 61 26.79 3.17 5.49
N SER A 62 26.40 4.14 6.32
CA SER A 62 25.47 3.95 7.43
C SER A 62 24.81 5.25 7.85
N LYS A 63 23.80 5.14 8.72
CA LYS A 63 23.18 6.33 9.35
C LYS A 63 24.18 7.11 10.21
N LEU A 64 25.05 6.42 10.94
CA LEU A 64 26.11 7.07 11.69
C LEU A 64 27.04 7.84 10.76
N ALA A 65 27.38 7.26 9.60
CA ALA A 65 28.18 7.94 8.58
C ALA A 65 27.48 9.19 8.01
N ALA A 66 26.13 9.20 7.92
CA ALA A 66 25.38 10.40 7.55
C ALA A 66 25.56 11.52 8.58
N ILE A 67 25.53 11.17 9.87
CA ILE A 67 25.71 12.11 10.98
C ILE A 67 27.16 12.63 11.02
N THR A 68 28.17 11.77 10.86
CA THR A 68 29.57 12.20 10.89
C THR A 68 29.96 13.04 9.68
N GLN A 69 29.27 12.89 8.56
CA GLN A 69 29.50 13.65 7.32
C GLN A 69 28.55 14.84 7.14
N LEU A 70 27.82 15.23 8.19
CA LEU A 70 26.75 16.24 8.14
C LEU A 70 27.15 17.52 7.40
N TYR A 71 28.35 18.06 7.68
CA TYR A 71 28.84 19.28 7.04
C TYR A 71 29.14 19.11 5.54
N ARG A 72 29.62 17.92 5.12
CA ARG A 72 29.84 17.61 3.70
C ARG A 72 28.51 17.47 2.97
N ILE A 73 27.53 16.82 3.60
CA ILE A 73 26.15 16.72 3.09
C ILE A 73 25.56 18.13 2.96
N HIS A 74 25.63 18.95 4.01
CA HIS A 74 25.14 20.33 4.00
C HIS A 74 25.76 21.16 2.87
N ARG A 75 27.09 21.11 2.68
CA ARG A 75 27.76 21.80 1.56
C ARG A 75 27.24 21.33 0.20
N TRP A 76 27.03 20.02 0.02
CA TRP A 76 26.47 19.46 -1.20
C TRP A 76 25.01 19.92 -1.43
N LEU A 77 24.21 20.05 -0.38
CA LEU A 77 22.86 20.63 -0.48
C LEU A 77 22.90 22.10 -0.94
N GLN A 78 23.81 22.90 -0.40
CA GLN A 78 24.00 24.31 -0.79
C GLN A 78 24.45 24.45 -2.24
N GLN A 79 25.43 23.64 -2.68
CA GLN A 79 25.91 23.61 -4.07
C GLN A 79 24.79 23.30 -5.07
N ASN A 80 23.84 22.44 -4.67
CA ASN A 80 22.70 22.05 -5.50
C ASN A 80 21.46 22.93 -5.31
N SER A 81 21.56 24.00 -4.50
CA SER A 81 20.44 24.90 -4.18
C SER A 81 19.22 24.17 -3.61
N ILE A 82 19.45 23.12 -2.82
CA ILE A 82 18.38 22.33 -2.19
C ILE A 82 17.94 23.03 -0.91
N SER A 83 16.65 23.33 -0.80
CA SER A 83 16.04 23.92 0.42
C SER A 83 14.90 23.07 1.00
N LEU A 84 14.44 22.04 0.27
CA LEU A 84 13.37 21.14 0.69
C LEU A 84 13.91 19.72 0.91
N ILE A 85 13.62 19.16 2.08
CA ILE A 85 13.96 17.78 2.46
C ILE A 85 12.66 17.00 2.69
N HIS A 86 12.53 15.84 2.03
CA HIS A 86 11.44 14.91 2.25
C HIS A 86 11.97 13.58 2.83
N CYS A 87 11.62 13.29 4.08
CA CYS A 87 11.97 12.04 4.75
C CYS A 87 10.85 11.00 4.62
N HIS A 88 11.23 9.73 4.48
CA HIS A 88 10.28 8.61 4.37
C HIS A 88 10.34 7.61 5.53
N LYS A 89 11.36 7.73 6.39
CA LYS A 89 11.54 6.87 7.56
C LYS A 89 11.79 7.74 8.78
N SER A 90 11.00 7.54 9.82
CA SER A 90 11.10 8.35 11.04
C SER A 90 12.48 8.35 11.69
N GLY A 91 13.24 7.25 11.57
CA GLY A 91 14.60 7.19 12.08
C GLY A 91 15.59 8.07 11.31
N ASP A 92 15.25 8.55 10.12
CA ASP A 92 16.12 9.36 9.28
C ASP A 92 15.91 10.87 9.53
N LEU A 93 14.81 11.22 10.21
CA LEU A 93 14.51 12.59 10.64
C LEU A 93 15.60 13.20 11.51
N VAL A 94 16.36 12.40 12.25
CA VAL A 94 17.51 12.92 13.02
C VAL A 94 18.56 13.55 12.13
N VAL A 95 18.79 13.02 10.93
CA VAL A 95 19.75 13.60 9.98
C VAL A 95 19.20 14.90 9.41
N ALA A 96 17.91 14.93 9.05
CA ALA A 96 17.25 16.14 8.57
C ALA A 96 17.23 17.25 9.64
N ALA A 97 16.87 16.91 10.88
CA ALA A 97 16.88 17.85 12.00
C ALA A 97 18.28 18.42 12.26
N LEU A 98 19.32 17.58 12.23
CA LEU A 98 20.70 18.05 12.35
C LEU A 98 21.10 18.97 11.18
N LEU A 99 20.70 18.66 9.95
CA LEU A 99 20.93 19.56 8.80
C LEU A 99 20.23 20.91 8.99
N ASP A 100 18.99 20.91 9.49
CA ASP A 100 18.23 22.13 9.77
C ASP A 100 18.86 22.99 10.87
N THR A 101 19.57 22.38 11.83
CA THR A 101 20.35 23.17 12.81
C THR A 101 21.55 23.91 12.20
N LEU A 102 22.02 23.50 11.01
CA LEU A 102 23.13 24.18 10.32
C LEU A 102 22.63 25.27 9.35
N SER A 103 21.45 25.08 8.76
CA SER A 103 20.84 26.00 7.80
C SER A 103 19.35 25.71 7.70
N SER A 104 18.53 26.75 7.50
CA SER A 104 17.06 26.59 7.47
C SER A 104 16.61 25.77 6.26
N TYR A 105 16.20 24.52 6.50
CA TYR A 105 15.63 23.62 5.51
C TYR A 105 14.15 23.40 5.82
N ARG A 106 13.33 23.40 4.79
CA ARG A 106 11.95 22.95 4.93
C ARG A 106 11.91 21.42 4.98
N ILE A 107 11.35 20.83 6.03
CA ILE A 107 11.33 19.37 6.24
C ILE A 107 9.90 18.84 6.19
N ILE A 108 9.67 17.95 5.23
CA ILE A 108 8.45 17.16 5.11
C ILE A 108 8.75 15.71 5.50
N PHE A 109 7.84 15.09 6.23
CA PHE A 109 7.92 13.69 6.61
C PHE A 109 6.67 12.93 6.17
N THR A 110 6.82 11.93 5.29
CA THR A 110 5.72 10.97 5.04
C THR A 110 5.85 9.77 5.96
N GLU A 111 4.83 9.55 6.79
CA GLU A 111 4.71 8.39 7.67
C GLU A 111 3.85 7.31 7.00
N HIS A 112 4.54 6.30 6.45
CA HIS A 112 3.94 5.25 5.62
C HIS A 112 3.26 4.11 6.40
N MET A 113 3.54 3.93 7.68
CA MET A 113 3.02 2.79 8.45
C MET A 113 2.05 3.22 9.55
N GLY A 114 2.11 4.49 9.95
CA GLY A 114 1.43 5.01 11.11
C GLY A 114 2.15 4.62 12.40
N VAL A 115 2.33 5.59 13.29
CA VAL A 115 3.10 5.36 14.51
C VAL A 115 2.28 4.58 15.53
N THR A 116 2.79 3.42 15.95
CA THR A 116 2.14 2.54 16.94
C THR A 116 2.57 2.81 18.39
N ARG A 117 3.74 3.43 18.59
CA ARG A 117 4.28 3.77 19.93
C ARG A 117 4.48 5.29 20.05
N PRO A 118 4.06 5.92 21.16
CA PRO A 118 4.27 7.35 21.36
C PRO A 118 5.74 7.75 21.19
N LYS A 119 6.00 8.77 20.36
CA LYS A 119 7.33 9.36 20.13
C LYS A 119 7.42 10.69 20.86
N LYS A 120 7.10 10.69 22.15
CA LYS A 120 6.97 11.91 22.96
C LYS A 120 8.08 12.08 24.00
N ASP A 121 9.18 11.33 23.91
CA ASP A 121 10.37 11.59 24.73
C ASP A 121 11.15 12.82 24.23
N VAL A 122 12.17 13.22 25.01
CA VAL A 122 12.98 14.44 24.76
C VAL A 122 13.65 14.39 23.39
N TYR A 123 14.20 13.24 23.00
CA TYR A 123 14.84 13.05 21.71
C TYR A 123 13.86 13.27 20.56
N HIS A 124 12.69 12.62 20.60
CA HIS A 124 11.70 12.79 19.53
C HIS A 124 11.08 14.20 19.52
N ARG A 125 10.85 14.84 20.66
CA ARG A 125 10.42 16.25 20.69
C ARG A 125 11.44 17.16 20.01
N TRP A 126 12.73 16.94 20.25
CA TRP A 126 13.78 17.69 19.59
C TRP A 126 13.80 17.43 18.08
N VAL A 127 13.74 16.16 17.64
CA VAL A 127 13.75 15.83 16.20
C VAL A 127 12.55 16.43 15.48
N TYR A 128 11.34 16.25 16.01
CA TYR A 128 10.10 16.62 15.31
C TYR A 128 9.80 18.12 15.35
N ARG A 129 10.45 18.92 16.21
CA ARG A 129 10.31 20.39 16.18
C ARG A 129 10.77 20.99 14.85
N HIS A 130 11.71 20.32 14.18
CA HIS A 130 12.26 20.70 12.87
C HIS A 130 11.36 20.27 11.70
N VAL A 131 10.29 19.50 11.95
CA VAL A 131 9.40 19.04 10.89
C VAL A 131 8.32 20.09 10.63
N ASP A 132 8.23 20.56 9.39
CA ASP A 132 7.22 21.53 8.95
C ASP A 132 5.89 20.87 8.63
N LYS A 133 5.93 19.66 8.05
CA LYS A 133 4.73 18.92 7.68
C LYS A 133 4.93 17.42 7.86
N VAL A 134 3.92 16.76 8.44
CA VAL A 134 3.80 15.30 8.46
C VAL A 134 2.67 14.89 7.54
N LEU A 135 2.98 14.04 6.57
CA LEU A 135 2.03 13.46 5.63
C LEU A 135 1.67 12.05 6.09
N SER A 136 0.38 11.83 6.32
CA SER A 136 -0.18 10.54 6.70
C SER A 136 -0.89 9.94 5.49
N ILE A 137 -0.63 8.68 5.19
CA ILE A 137 -1.11 8.07 3.94
C ILE A 137 -2.60 7.73 3.94
N SER A 138 -3.28 7.86 5.07
CA SER A 138 -4.71 7.59 5.28
C SER A 138 -5.24 8.39 6.48
N GLU A 139 -6.55 8.54 6.62
CA GLU A 139 -7.14 9.07 7.87
C GLU A 139 -6.86 8.13 9.05
N ALA A 140 -6.83 6.81 8.82
CA ALA A 140 -6.43 5.84 9.83
C ALA A 140 -5.01 6.09 10.38
N THR A 141 -4.02 6.32 9.50
CA THR A 141 -2.65 6.65 9.92
C THR A 141 -2.57 8.06 10.50
N LYS A 142 -3.31 9.03 9.97
CA LYS A 142 -3.39 10.40 10.51
C LYS A 142 -3.88 10.40 11.96
N LYS A 143 -4.94 9.65 12.27
CA LYS A 143 -5.47 9.50 13.64
C LYS A 143 -4.44 8.91 14.59
N ARG A 144 -3.62 7.95 14.14
CA ARG A 144 -2.51 7.39 14.95
C ARG A 144 -1.41 8.41 15.16
N ASN A 145 -1.02 9.11 14.09
CA ASN A 145 0.05 10.11 14.11
C ASN A 145 -0.30 11.30 15.01
N LEU A 146 -1.55 11.79 14.98
CA LEU A 146 -2.06 12.82 15.90
C LEU A 146 -1.93 12.43 17.37
N LYS A 147 -2.12 11.14 17.70
CA LYS A 147 -1.98 10.65 19.07
C LYS A 147 -0.51 10.47 19.48
N ALA A 148 0.32 9.97 18.58
CA ALA A 148 1.66 9.45 18.90
C ALA A 148 2.80 10.45 18.67
N LEU A 149 2.68 11.36 17.71
CA LEU A 149 3.75 12.29 17.35
C LEU A 149 3.72 13.57 18.22
N PRO A 150 4.88 14.16 18.53
CA PRO A 150 4.96 15.40 19.28
C PRO A 150 4.91 16.61 18.33
N VAL A 151 3.93 16.63 17.42
CA VAL A 151 3.77 17.64 16.37
C VAL A 151 2.38 18.27 16.49
N PRO A 152 2.23 19.60 16.32
CA PRO A 152 0.92 20.25 16.27
C PRO A 152 0.00 19.66 15.19
N ALA A 153 -1.30 19.61 15.45
CA ALA A 153 -2.28 18.92 14.60
C ALA A 153 -2.34 19.50 13.18
N GLU A 154 -2.19 20.81 13.03
CA GLU A 154 -2.19 21.56 11.78
C GLU A 154 -1.03 21.19 10.83
N LYS A 155 0.08 20.67 11.40
CA LYS A 155 1.21 20.16 10.62
C LYS A 155 0.98 18.74 10.12
N ILE A 156 0.00 18.00 10.67
CA ILE A 156 -0.31 16.63 10.27
C ILE A 156 -1.46 16.62 9.25
N GLN A 157 -1.12 16.38 7.99
CA GLN A 157 -2.07 16.34 6.88
C GLN A 157 -2.15 14.93 6.29
N ARG A 158 -3.31 14.58 5.74
CA ARG A 158 -3.46 13.36 4.95
C ARG A 158 -3.00 13.62 3.52
N LEU A 159 -2.23 12.69 2.98
CA LEU A 159 -1.92 12.57 1.55
C LEU A 159 -2.08 11.10 1.17
N TRP A 160 -3.19 10.74 0.52
CA TRP A 160 -3.36 9.39 -0.02
C TRP A 160 -2.23 9.08 -1.01
N LEU A 161 -1.71 7.84 -0.99
CA LEU A 161 -0.71 7.43 -1.98
C LEU A 161 -1.35 7.32 -3.37
N GLY A 162 -0.57 7.69 -4.38
CA GLY A 162 -0.90 7.42 -5.77
C GLY A 162 -0.33 6.08 -6.21
N THR A 163 -1.04 5.42 -7.11
CA THR A 163 -0.54 4.27 -7.86
C THR A 163 -0.96 4.37 -9.32
N GLU A 164 -0.25 3.63 -10.16
CA GLU A 164 -0.67 3.44 -11.54
C GLU A 164 -2.03 2.73 -11.57
N ILE A 165 -2.98 3.30 -12.30
CA ILE A 165 -4.31 2.74 -12.48
C ILE A 165 -4.30 1.96 -13.80
N ARG A 166 -4.12 0.65 -13.68
CA ARG A 166 -4.13 -0.24 -14.85
C ARG A 166 -5.58 -0.55 -15.25
N PRO A 167 -5.91 -0.57 -16.56
CA PRO A 167 -7.25 -0.88 -17.01
C PRO A 167 -7.62 -2.33 -16.65
N ALA A 168 -8.92 -2.58 -16.49
CA ALA A 168 -9.44 -3.93 -16.32
C ALA A 168 -9.13 -4.77 -17.58
N ILE A 169 -8.80 -6.04 -17.37
CA ILE A 169 -8.66 -7.01 -18.46
C ILE A 169 -10.06 -7.45 -18.89
N GLU A 170 -10.44 -7.10 -20.12
CA GLU A 170 -11.73 -7.43 -20.72
C GLU A 170 -11.65 -8.63 -21.68
N ASP A 171 -10.47 -9.25 -21.81
CA ASP A 171 -10.24 -10.42 -22.66
C ASP A 171 -10.91 -11.68 -22.07
N ILE A 172 -12.07 -12.03 -22.63
CA ILE A 172 -12.89 -13.17 -22.21
C ILE A 172 -12.18 -14.50 -22.47
N GLU A 173 -11.43 -14.63 -23.56
CA GLU A 173 -10.73 -15.86 -23.92
C GLU A 173 -9.57 -16.12 -22.96
N LEU A 174 -8.79 -15.08 -22.64
CA LEU A 174 -7.74 -15.15 -21.63
C LEU A 174 -8.31 -15.54 -20.26
N VAL A 175 -9.42 -14.92 -19.82
CA VAL A 175 -10.06 -15.27 -18.54
C VAL A 175 -10.54 -16.72 -18.53
N ALA A 176 -11.15 -17.19 -19.63
CA ALA A 176 -11.60 -18.58 -19.75
C ALA A 176 -10.42 -19.57 -19.74
N GLN A 177 -9.30 -19.22 -20.39
CA GLN A 177 -8.07 -20.01 -20.38
C GLN A 177 -7.51 -20.13 -18.96
N ILE A 178 -7.37 -19.02 -18.23
CA ILE A 178 -6.84 -19.04 -16.87
C ILE A 178 -7.76 -19.84 -15.95
N LYS A 179 -9.08 -19.67 -16.06
CA LYS A 179 -10.04 -20.50 -15.31
C LYS A 179 -9.83 -21.99 -15.58
N LYS A 180 -9.67 -22.38 -16.85
CA LYS A 180 -9.39 -23.77 -17.25
C LYS A 180 -8.07 -24.28 -16.65
N GLU A 181 -7.00 -23.49 -16.68
CA GLU A 181 -5.69 -23.84 -16.09
C GLU A 181 -5.79 -24.06 -14.57
N LEU A 182 -6.64 -23.29 -13.90
CA LEU A 182 -6.91 -23.42 -12.45
C LEU A 182 -7.96 -24.50 -12.13
N GLY A 183 -8.56 -25.16 -13.12
CA GLY A 183 -9.66 -26.12 -12.89
C GLY A 183 -10.96 -25.47 -12.39
N ILE A 184 -11.17 -24.19 -12.68
CA ILE A 184 -12.36 -23.42 -12.32
C ILE A 184 -13.35 -23.46 -13.50
N PRO A 185 -14.63 -23.82 -13.28
CA PRO A 185 -15.68 -23.74 -14.31
C PRO A 185 -15.87 -22.31 -14.84
N THR A 186 -16.21 -22.20 -16.13
CA THR A 186 -16.36 -20.89 -16.79
C THR A 186 -17.47 -20.04 -16.18
N ASP A 187 -18.55 -20.67 -15.74
CA ASP A 187 -19.73 -20.07 -15.09
C ASP A 187 -19.57 -19.88 -13.57
N ALA A 188 -18.47 -20.35 -12.98
CA ALA A 188 -18.23 -20.22 -11.55
C ALA A 188 -18.05 -18.77 -11.10
N ILE A 189 -18.58 -18.47 -9.91
CA ILE A 189 -18.31 -17.23 -9.19
C ILE A 189 -17.03 -17.42 -8.38
N VAL A 190 -16.01 -16.66 -8.74
CA VAL A 190 -14.70 -16.69 -8.08
C VAL A 190 -14.63 -15.57 -7.05
N ILE A 191 -14.54 -15.96 -5.77
CA ILE A 191 -14.16 -15.07 -4.67
C ILE A 191 -12.66 -15.20 -4.51
N GLY A 192 -11.93 -14.10 -4.35
CA GLY A 192 -10.50 -14.22 -4.17
C GLY A 192 -9.84 -13.11 -3.37
N THR A 193 -8.60 -13.33 -3.00
CA THR A 193 -7.77 -12.38 -2.26
C THR A 193 -6.35 -12.44 -2.81
N VAL A 194 -5.68 -11.29 -2.83
CA VAL A 194 -4.30 -11.15 -3.31
C VAL A 194 -3.45 -10.55 -2.20
N GLY A 195 -2.34 -11.21 -1.88
CA GLY A 195 -1.35 -10.69 -0.94
C GLY A 195 -0.57 -11.77 -0.21
N ARG A 196 0.44 -11.35 0.55
CA ARG A 196 1.24 -12.25 1.40
C ARG A 196 0.34 -13.02 2.37
N ILE A 197 0.58 -14.31 2.54
CA ILE A 197 -0.18 -15.15 3.46
C ILE A 197 0.39 -14.93 4.86
N ASN A 198 -0.31 -14.16 5.68
CA ASN A 198 0.04 -13.91 7.08
C ASN A 198 -1.19 -13.53 7.89
N HIS A 199 -1.08 -13.59 9.20
CA HIS A 199 -2.18 -13.33 10.13
C HIS A 199 -2.82 -11.93 10.02
N ALA A 200 -2.15 -10.96 9.41
CA ALA A 200 -2.70 -9.61 9.27
C ALA A 200 -3.59 -9.43 8.03
N LYS A 201 -3.64 -10.41 7.11
CA LYS A 201 -4.30 -10.31 5.81
C LYS A 201 -5.66 -10.99 5.72
N GLY A 202 -6.08 -11.73 6.74
CA GLY A 202 -7.44 -12.25 6.85
C GLY A 202 -7.76 -13.48 5.97
N GLN A 203 -6.74 -14.18 5.44
CA GLN A 203 -6.99 -15.32 4.54
C GLN A 203 -7.65 -16.51 5.25
N LYS A 204 -7.35 -16.71 6.54
CA LYS A 204 -7.96 -17.78 7.34
C LYS A 204 -9.45 -17.52 7.50
N GLU A 205 -9.80 -16.31 7.88
CA GLU A 205 -11.18 -15.88 8.13
C GLU A 205 -11.99 -15.91 6.81
N LEU A 206 -11.37 -15.55 5.69
CA LEU A 206 -11.95 -15.72 4.36
C LEU A 206 -12.20 -17.19 4.02
N LEU A 207 -11.23 -18.07 4.26
CA LEU A 207 -11.35 -19.51 4.00
C LEU A 207 -12.51 -20.11 4.79
N ASP A 208 -12.56 -19.82 6.09
CA ASP A 208 -13.62 -20.32 6.98
C ASP A 208 -15.01 -19.82 6.52
N ALA A 209 -15.12 -18.54 6.15
CA ALA A 209 -16.36 -17.95 5.67
C ALA A 209 -16.80 -18.52 4.32
N PHE A 210 -15.85 -18.77 3.42
CA PHE A 210 -16.12 -19.40 2.13
C PHE A 210 -16.62 -20.84 2.30
N ILE A 211 -15.98 -21.65 3.15
CA ILE A 211 -16.42 -23.03 3.42
C ILE A 211 -17.86 -23.04 3.93
N ALA A 212 -18.19 -22.14 4.87
CA ALA A 212 -19.55 -22.00 5.38
C ALA A 212 -20.54 -21.59 4.29
N LEU A 213 -20.17 -20.65 3.42
CA LEU A 213 -21.01 -20.21 2.29
C LEU A 213 -21.23 -21.33 1.25
N ALA A 214 -20.19 -22.03 0.85
CA ALA A 214 -20.26 -23.11 -0.13
C ALA A 214 -21.15 -24.26 0.37
N LYS A 215 -21.06 -24.60 1.66
CA LYS A 215 -21.96 -25.58 2.30
C LYS A 215 -23.42 -25.10 2.37
N LEU A 216 -23.65 -23.80 2.54
CA LEU A 216 -24.98 -23.21 2.49
C LEU A 216 -25.56 -23.19 1.06
N ARG A 217 -24.70 -23.20 0.03
CA ARG A 217 -25.07 -23.06 -1.39
C ARG A 217 -24.45 -24.17 -2.25
N PRO A 218 -24.72 -25.45 -1.99
CA PRO A 218 -24.03 -26.56 -2.67
C PRO A 218 -24.30 -26.62 -4.19
N GLN A 219 -25.38 -26.00 -4.66
CA GLN A 219 -25.76 -25.95 -6.08
C GLN A 219 -25.16 -24.76 -6.83
N GLN A 220 -24.53 -23.82 -6.13
CA GLN A 220 -23.90 -22.65 -6.76
C GLN A 220 -22.42 -22.95 -7.00
N PRO A 221 -21.89 -22.77 -8.23
CA PRO A 221 -20.49 -23.03 -8.52
C PRO A 221 -19.61 -21.92 -7.93
N LEU A 222 -19.33 -22.00 -6.63
CA LEU A 222 -18.49 -21.07 -5.89
C LEU A 222 -17.05 -21.59 -5.83
N HIS A 223 -16.10 -20.71 -6.11
CA HIS A 223 -14.66 -21.03 -6.02
C HIS A 223 -13.93 -19.94 -5.22
N LEU A 224 -12.96 -20.35 -4.40
CA LEU A 224 -12.07 -19.46 -3.65
C LEU A 224 -10.68 -19.47 -4.25
N LEU A 225 -10.15 -18.30 -4.58
CA LEU A 225 -8.81 -18.11 -5.13
C LEU A 225 -7.95 -17.27 -4.16
N ILE A 226 -6.97 -17.90 -3.53
CA ILE A 226 -6.01 -17.23 -2.64
C ILE A 226 -4.67 -17.12 -3.37
N VAL A 227 -4.30 -15.88 -3.70
CA VAL A 227 -3.08 -15.55 -4.45
C VAL A 227 -2.04 -14.95 -3.52
N GLY A 228 -0.94 -15.68 -3.29
CA GLY A 228 0.11 -15.26 -2.38
C GLY A 228 1.20 -16.30 -2.25
N GLY A 229 2.43 -15.89 -1.96
CA GLY A 229 3.55 -16.81 -1.78
C GLY A 229 3.26 -17.89 -0.74
N LEU A 230 3.80 -19.09 -0.92
CA LEU A 230 3.66 -20.19 0.05
C LEU A 230 4.93 -20.39 0.88
N GLN A 231 5.99 -19.64 0.58
CA GLN A 231 7.31 -19.78 1.18
C GLN A 231 7.70 -18.55 2.01
N ALA A 232 8.63 -18.73 2.95
CA ALA A 232 9.05 -17.69 3.90
C ALA A 232 9.84 -16.57 3.20
N ASP A 233 10.64 -16.91 2.20
CA ASP A 233 11.38 -15.97 1.35
C ASP A 233 10.45 -15.11 0.46
N GLN A 234 9.21 -15.58 0.24
CA GLN A 234 8.12 -14.83 -0.40
C GLN A 234 7.31 -13.98 0.62
N GLY A 235 7.74 -13.96 1.89
CA GLY A 235 7.17 -13.14 2.95
C GLY A 235 5.90 -13.70 3.58
N SER A 236 5.63 -14.99 3.40
CA SER A 236 4.49 -15.69 3.99
C SER A 236 4.86 -16.41 5.29
N ASP A 237 3.85 -16.57 6.14
CA ASP A 237 3.91 -17.34 7.37
C ASP A 237 3.66 -18.83 7.05
N ILE A 238 4.70 -19.65 7.19
CA ILE A 238 4.68 -21.07 6.82
C ILE A 238 3.69 -21.88 7.66
N GLU A 239 3.55 -21.55 8.96
CA GLU A 239 2.60 -22.25 9.82
C GLU A 239 1.17 -21.94 9.41
N LEU A 240 0.90 -20.69 9.04
CA LEU A 240 -0.42 -20.31 8.51
C LEU A 240 -0.69 -21.02 7.18
N VAL A 241 0.28 -21.07 6.27
CA VAL A 241 0.13 -21.80 4.99
C VAL A 241 -0.23 -23.27 5.23
N ALA A 242 0.49 -23.96 6.12
CA ALA A 242 0.20 -25.35 6.47
C ALA A 242 -1.20 -25.53 7.08
N LYS A 243 -1.62 -24.61 7.96
CA LYS A 243 -2.98 -24.61 8.53
C LYS A 243 -4.06 -24.42 7.47
N LEU A 244 -3.84 -23.52 6.50
CA LEU A 244 -4.78 -23.32 5.39
C LEU A 244 -4.91 -24.59 4.55
N GLN A 245 -3.78 -25.23 4.18
CA GLN A 245 -3.78 -26.47 3.40
C GLN A 245 -4.52 -27.61 4.12
N ALA A 246 -4.23 -27.84 5.41
CA ALA A 246 -4.92 -28.84 6.21
C ALA A 246 -6.44 -28.56 6.30
N THR A 247 -6.82 -27.30 6.46
CA THR A 247 -8.24 -26.88 6.51
C THR A 247 -8.94 -27.15 5.16
N ILE A 248 -8.26 -26.88 4.05
CA ILE A 248 -8.78 -27.14 2.69
C ILE A 248 -9.03 -28.64 2.49
N GLU A 249 -8.05 -29.48 2.84
CA GLU A 249 -8.18 -30.94 2.72
C GLU A 249 -9.33 -31.50 3.56
N GLN A 250 -9.52 -30.97 4.77
CA GLN A 250 -10.58 -31.40 5.70
C GLN A 250 -11.95 -30.77 5.41
N SER A 251 -12.03 -29.77 4.52
CA SER A 251 -13.26 -29.01 4.29
C SER A 251 -14.37 -29.80 3.59
N GLY A 252 -14.00 -30.86 2.86
CA GLY A 252 -14.87 -31.55 1.90
C GLY A 252 -15.03 -30.83 0.56
N LEU A 253 -14.31 -29.72 0.34
CA LEU A 253 -14.39 -28.86 -0.85
C LEU A 253 -13.01 -28.58 -1.50
N PRO A 254 -12.05 -29.52 -1.53
CA PRO A 254 -10.68 -29.21 -1.98
C PRO A 254 -10.61 -28.72 -3.43
N HIS A 255 -11.54 -29.15 -4.30
CA HIS A 255 -11.60 -28.71 -5.70
C HIS A 255 -12.15 -27.30 -5.91
N GLN A 256 -12.77 -26.71 -4.88
CA GLN A 256 -13.33 -25.36 -4.93
C GLN A 256 -12.37 -24.31 -4.37
N ILE A 257 -11.24 -24.70 -3.74
CA ILE A 257 -10.33 -23.78 -3.05
C ILE A 257 -8.92 -23.89 -3.64
N HIS A 258 -8.40 -22.75 -4.10
CA HIS A 258 -7.22 -22.66 -4.96
C HIS A 258 -6.15 -21.80 -4.30
N LEU A 259 -5.02 -22.42 -3.91
CA LEU A 259 -3.81 -21.74 -3.46
C LEU A 259 -2.82 -21.67 -4.63
N THR A 260 -2.69 -20.50 -5.27
CA THR A 260 -1.86 -20.39 -6.50
C THR A 260 -0.36 -20.30 -6.25
N GLY A 261 0.02 -20.00 -5.01
CA GLY A 261 1.36 -19.51 -4.71
C GLY A 261 1.62 -18.11 -5.25
N PHE A 262 2.90 -17.74 -5.30
CA PHE A 262 3.33 -16.42 -5.77
C PHE A 262 3.07 -16.28 -7.28
N ARG A 263 2.36 -15.21 -7.65
CA ARG A 263 2.06 -14.84 -9.04
C ARG A 263 2.61 -13.47 -9.35
N LYS A 264 3.20 -13.30 -10.54
CA LYS A 264 3.65 -11.99 -11.06
C LYS A 264 2.56 -11.29 -11.86
N ASP A 265 1.58 -12.04 -12.35
CA ASP A 265 0.46 -11.61 -13.16
C ASP A 265 -0.79 -11.40 -12.30
N THR A 266 -0.68 -10.55 -11.27
CA THR A 266 -1.79 -10.29 -10.34
C THR A 266 -3.02 -9.73 -11.06
N ASP A 267 -2.84 -8.98 -12.15
CA ASP A 267 -3.94 -8.45 -12.96
C ASP A 267 -4.76 -9.56 -13.61
N ASN A 268 -4.10 -10.61 -14.11
CA ASN A 268 -4.75 -11.81 -14.63
C ASN A 268 -5.57 -12.51 -13.55
N MET A 269 -5.03 -12.60 -12.33
CA MET A 269 -5.74 -13.21 -11.21
C MET A 269 -6.95 -12.38 -10.78
N LEU A 270 -6.82 -11.05 -10.73
CA LEU A 270 -7.94 -10.15 -10.49
C LEU A 270 -9.00 -10.32 -11.59
N ALA A 271 -8.61 -10.43 -12.87
CA ALA A 271 -9.52 -10.60 -14.00
C ALA A 271 -10.45 -11.82 -13.83
N VAL A 272 -9.92 -12.93 -13.30
CA VAL A 272 -10.68 -14.16 -13.02
C VAL A 272 -11.64 -14.03 -11.83
N MET A 273 -11.34 -13.15 -10.86
CA MET A 273 -12.18 -12.93 -9.68
C MET A 273 -13.45 -12.14 -10.04
N ASN A 274 -14.58 -12.55 -9.47
CA ASN A 274 -15.82 -11.77 -9.47
C ASN A 274 -15.92 -10.88 -8.23
N ILE A 275 -15.44 -11.38 -7.08
CA ILE A 275 -15.43 -10.69 -5.80
C ILE A 275 -14.01 -10.73 -5.23
N VAL A 276 -13.45 -9.57 -4.87
CA VAL A 276 -12.15 -9.48 -4.21
C VAL A 276 -12.36 -9.18 -2.73
N ALA A 277 -11.94 -10.09 -1.85
CA ALA A 277 -12.02 -9.95 -0.41
C ALA A 277 -10.69 -9.43 0.15
N ILE A 278 -10.75 -8.26 0.78
CA ILE A 278 -9.61 -7.54 1.37
C ILE A 278 -9.88 -7.35 2.85
N LEU A 279 -9.61 -8.42 3.60
CA LEU A 279 -9.96 -8.56 5.02
C LEU A 279 -8.76 -8.28 5.95
N SER A 280 -7.85 -7.40 5.52
CA SER A 280 -6.68 -7.01 6.32
C SER A 280 -7.10 -6.43 7.69
N HIS A 281 -6.58 -6.99 8.79
CA HIS A 281 -6.90 -6.55 10.16
C HIS A 281 -6.39 -5.12 10.45
N ASN A 282 -5.33 -4.72 9.76
CA ASN A 282 -4.75 -3.38 9.90
C ASN A 282 -4.06 -2.95 8.61
N GLU A 283 -4.85 -2.51 7.64
CA GLU A 283 -4.33 -1.94 6.39
C GLU A 283 -3.93 -0.46 6.58
N ALA A 284 -2.70 -0.11 6.20
CA ALA A 284 -2.17 1.26 6.36
C ALA A 284 -2.65 2.20 5.25
N PHE A 285 -2.77 1.69 4.03
CA PHE A 285 -3.36 2.38 2.90
C PHE A 285 -4.31 1.46 2.17
N GLY A 286 -3.81 0.42 1.49
CA GLY A 286 -4.64 -0.53 0.77
C GLY A 286 -4.45 -0.44 -0.73
N LEU A 287 -3.21 -0.55 -1.20
CA LEU A 287 -2.89 -0.60 -2.63
C LEU A 287 -3.68 -1.70 -3.36
N THR A 288 -3.83 -2.87 -2.74
CA THR A 288 -4.65 -3.96 -3.28
C THR A 288 -6.13 -3.61 -3.40
N VAL A 289 -6.65 -2.70 -2.56
CA VAL A 289 -8.01 -2.17 -2.72
C VAL A 289 -8.09 -1.38 -4.02
N ILE A 290 -7.12 -0.48 -4.25
CA ILE A 290 -7.07 0.35 -5.45
C ILE A 290 -6.86 -0.49 -6.71
N GLU A 291 -6.01 -1.53 -6.66
CA GLU A 291 -5.81 -2.48 -7.75
C GLU A 291 -7.12 -3.21 -8.10
N ALA A 292 -7.88 -3.66 -7.09
CA ALA A 292 -9.18 -4.29 -7.30
C ALA A 292 -10.23 -3.30 -7.84
N MET A 293 -10.22 -2.04 -7.38
CA MET A 293 -11.07 -0.98 -7.91
C MET A 293 -10.75 -0.70 -9.39
N ALA A 294 -9.47 -0.59 -9.73
CA ALA A 294 -9.00 -0.36 -11.09
C ALA A 294 -9.39 -1.50 -12.05
N ALA A 295 -9.32 -2.74 -11.54
CA ALA A 295 -9.78 -3.94 -12.23
C ALA A 295 -11.31 -4.09 -12.29
N GLU A 296 -12.08 -3.07 -11.87
CA GLU A 296 -13.55 -3.06 -11.89
C GLU A 296 -14.16 -4.25 -11.13
N LYS A 297 -13.60 -4.56 -9.96
CA LYS A 297 -14.05 -5.67 -9.13
C LYS A 297 -14.99 -5.21 -8.02
N LEU A 298 -15.95 -6.07 -7.71
CA LEU A 298 -16.74 -5.93 -6.49
C LEU A 298 -15.85 -6.32 -5.31
N ILE A 299 -15.81 -5.49 -4.27
CA ILE A 299 -14.88 -5.68 -3.14
C ILE A 299 -15.64 -6.03 -1.86
N LEU A 300 -15.18 -7.02 -1.11
CA LEU A 300 -15.54 -7.16 0.30
C LEU A 300 -14.39 -6.61 1.14
N GLY A 301 -14.57 -5.42 1.71
CA GLY A 301 -13.53 -4.76 2.49
C GLY A 301 -13.62 -5.05 3.99
N ALA A 302 -12.49 -5.05 4.70
CA ALA A 302 -12.49 -4.95 6.15
C ALA A 302 -13.15 -3.64 6.60
N SER A 303 -13.91 -3.67 7.69
CA SER A 303 -14.52 -2.50 8.34
C SER A 303 -13.53 -1.67 9.17
N CYS A 304 -12.23 -1.95 9.07
CA CYS A 304 -11.18 -1.32 9.86
C CYS A 304 -9.96 -0.90 9.02
N GLY A 305 -9.03 -0.17 9.65
CA GLY A 305 -7.85 0.36 8.96
C GLY A 305 -8.23 1.42 7.92
N ALA A 306 -7.47 1.49 6.83
CA ALA A 306 -7.72 2.42 5.74
C ALA A 306 -8.71 1.91 4.67
N VAL A 307 -9.19 0.66 4.77
CA VAL A 307 -10.09 0.07 3.76
C VAL A 307 -11.41 0.85 3.62
N PRO A 308 -12.12 1.24 4.71
CA PRO A 308 -13.38 1.97 4.58
C PRO A 308 -13.26 3.34 3.91
N GLU A 309 -12.19 4.10 4.20
CA GLU A 309 -11.99 5.42 3.58
C GLU A 309 -11.67 5.32 2.09
N ILE A 310 -10.97 4.26 1.66
CA ILE A 310 -10.66 4.02 0.25
C ILE A 310 -11.90 3.63 -0.52
N LEU A 311 -12.70 2.70 0.01
CA LEU A 311 -13.95 2.27 -0.62
C LEU A 311 -15.01 3.39 -0.64
N GLY A 312 -14.93 4.32 0.29
CA GLY A 312 -15.85 5.44 0.45
C GLY A 312 -16.88 5.16 1.55
N GLU A 313 -17.31 6.23 2.23
CA GLU A 313 -18.13 6.14 3.45
C GLU A 313 -19.44 5.36 3.27
N ASN A 314 -20.03 5.42 2.06
CA ASN A 314 -21.31 4.77 1.74
C ASN A 314 -21.16 3.38 1.10
N TYR A 315 -19.95 2.81 1.08
CA TYR A 315 -19.74 1.51 0.46
C TYR A 315 -20.43 0.39 1.26
N PRO A 316 -21.32 -0.42 0.65
CA PRO A 316 -22.22 -1.30 1.40
C PRO A 316 -21.59 -2.63 1.83
N PHE A 317 -20.44 -3.03 1.25
CA PHE A 317 -19.85 -4.35 1.46
C PHE A 317 -18.57 -4.27 2.29
N THR A 318 -18.75 -3.98 3.57
CA THR A 318 -17.68 -4.15 4.56
C THR A 318 -18.06 -5.22 5.59
N ALA A 319 -17.06 -5.89 6.15
CA ALA A 319 -17.23 -6.89 7.20
C ALA A 319 -16.17 -6.69 8.30
N ASN A 320 -16.51 -7.04 9.54
CA ASN A 320 -15.52 -7.23 10.59
C ASN A 320 -14.62 -8.42 10.22
N PRO A 321 -13.32 -8.21 9.97
CA PRO A 321 -12.46 -9.28 9.49
C PRO A 321 -12.20 -10.37 10.54
N LEU A 322 -12.55 -10.15 11.81
CA LEU A 322 -12.43 -11.14 12.88
C LEU A 322 -13.69 -11.99 13.07
N GLU A 323 -14.78 -11.66 12.37
CA GLU A 323 -16.09 -12.30 12.53
C GLU A 323 -16.46 -13.08 11.25
N VAL A 324 -16.15 -14.37 11.23
CA VAL A 324 -16.40 -15.26 10.08
C VAL A 324 -17.85 -15.23 9.60
N SER A 325 -18.82 -15.12 10.52
CA SER A 325 -20.24 -15.02 10.19
C SER A 325 -20.61 -13.73 9.46
N ASP A 326 -19.96 -12.61 9.78
CA ASP A 326 -20.19 -11.33 9.09
C ASP A 326 -19.62 -11.38 7.67
N ILE A 327 -18.40 -11.91 7.51
CA ILE A 327 -17.79 -12.14 6.19
C ILE A 327 -18.70 -13.03 5.34
N GLN A 328 -19.16 -14.16 5.88
CA GLN A 328 -20.03 -15.10 5.19
C GLN A 328 -21.37 -14.46 4.79
N HIS A 329 -21.97 -13.65 5.67
CA HIS A 329 -23.22 -12.93 5.39
C HIS A 329 -23.06 -11.95 4.23
N GLN A 330 -21.97 -11.16 4.22
CA GLN A 330 -21.71 -10.23 3.12
C GLN A 330 -21.43 -10.95 1.81
N LEU A 331 -20.61 -12.01 1.82
CA LEU A 331 -20.38 -12.82 0.63
C LEU A 331 -21.68 -13.41 0.08
N ASN A 332 -22.57 -13.94 0.94
CA ASN A 332 -23.87 -14.46 0.51
C ASN A 332 -24.72 -13.37 -0.17
N LYS A 333 -24.73 -12.13 0.33
CA LYS A 333 -25.44 -11.02 -0.34
C LYS A 333 -24.87 -10.73 -1.74
N MET A 334 -23.55 -10.76 -1.86
CA MET A 334 -22.83 -10.45 -3.10
C MET A 334 -23.00 -11.56 -4.15
N THR A 335 -23.05 -12.83 -3.74
CA THR A 335 -23.14 -13.98 -4.66
C THR A 335 -24.56 -14.29 -5.16
N VAL A 336 -25.61 -13.79 -4.49
CA VAL A 336 -27.02 -14.06 -4.89
C VAL A 336 -27.39 -13.37 -6.20
N LYS A 337 -26.90 -12.15 -6.46
CA LYS A 337 -27.12 -11.40 -7.71
C LYS A 337 -25.89 -10.56 -8.06
N PRO A 338 -24.76 -11.17 -8.50
CA PRO A 338 -23.52 -10.43 -8.75
C PRO A 338 -23.69 -9.30 -9.78
N ASN A 339 -24.49 -9.53 -10.82
CA ASN A 339 -24.77 -8.53 -11.86
C ASN A 339 -25.49 -7.27 -11.33
N LYS A 340 -26.18 -7.35 -10.18
CA LYS A 340 -26.84 -6.20 -9.56
C LYS A 340 -25.85 -5.12 -9.13
N PHE A 341 -24.59 -5.49 -8.88
CA PHE A 341 -23.57 -4.59 -8.33
C PHE A 341 -22.54 -4.16 -9.37
N LYS A 342 -22.83 -4.33 -10.67
CA LYS A 342 -21.93 -3.88 -11.74
C LYS A 342 -21.67 -2.37 -11.65
N GLN A 343 -22.70 -1.57 -11.41
CA GLN A 343 -22.55 -0.11 -11.24
C GLN A 343 -21.63 0.23 -10.06
N LEU A 344 -21.74 -0.52 -8.95
CA LEU A 344 -20.90 -0.29 -7.77
C LEU A 344 -19.41 -0.52 -8.08
N ALA A 345 -19.08 -1.54 -8.88
CA ALA A 345 -17.71 -1.79 -9.31
C ALA A 345 -17.18 -0.70 -10.27
N GLN A 346 -18.06 -0.15 -11.13
CA GLN A 346 -17.73 0.97 -12.01
C GLN A 346 -17.49 2.26 -11.23
N ASP A 347 -18.31 2.53 -10.22
CA ASP A 347 -18.14 3.69 -9.33
C ASP A 347 -16.83 3.59 -8.54
N LEU A 348 -16.45 2.39 -8.10
CA LEU A 348 -15.15 2.12 -7.48
C LEU A 348 -13.99 2.42 -8.44
N LYS A 349 -14.06 1.99 -9.70
CA LYS A 349 -13.04 2.28 -10.72
C LYS A 349 -12.90 3.79 -10.96
N ALA A 350 -14.02 4.49 -11.15
CA ALA A 350 -14.03 5.95 -11.32
C ALA A 350 -13.41 6.66 -10.10
N ARG A 351 -13.76 6.21 -8.88
CA ARG A 351 -13.16 6.69 -7.64
C ARG A 351 -11.65 6.47 -7.59
N ALA A 352 -11.17 5.31 -8.06
CA ALA A 352 -9.75 5.00 -8.09
C ALA A 352 -8.97 5.94 -9.00
N ILE A 353 -9.49 6.18 -10.20
CA ILE A 353 -8.92 7.12 -11.17
C ILE A 353 -8.87 8.54 -10.58
N PHE A 354 -9.97 8.98 -9.96
CA PHE A 354 -10.11 10.36 -9.48
C PHE A 354 -9.29 10.67 -8.22
N HIS A 355 -9.09 9.71 -7.32
CA HIS A 355 -8.44 9.96 -6.02
C HIS A 355 -7.07 9.32 -5.84
N PHE A 356 -6.76 8.22 -6.54
CA PHE A 356 -5.61 7.37 -6.24
C PHE A 356 -4.66 7.21 -7.43
N SER A 357 -4.86 7.95 -8.52
CA SER A 357 -3.89 7.96 -9.61
C SER A 357 -2.60 8.63 -9.17
N THR A 358 -1.49 8.20 -9.78
CA THR A 358 -0.19 8.79 -9.47
C THR A 358 -0.12 10.29 -9.80
N GLU A 359 -0.82 10.73 -10.84
CA GLU A 359 -0.93 12.13 -11.22
C GLU A 359 -1.57 12.98 -10.11
N ILE A 360 -2.75 12.57 -9.63
CA ILE A 360 -3.48 13.26 -8.54
C ILE A 360 -2.66 13.34 -7.26
N HIS A 361 -1.95 12.25 -6.94
CA HIS A 361 -1.04 12.21 -5.80
C HIS A 361 0.09 13.23 -5.94
N ASN A 362 0.77 13.25 -7.09
CA ASN A 362 1.90 14.14 -7.33
C ASN A 362 1.48 15.60 -7.41
N ASP A 363 0.33 15.91 -7.98
CA ASP A 363 -0.22 17.27 -7.97
C ASP A 363 -0.49 17.76 -6.55
N SER A 364 -1.03 16.87 -5.70
CA SER A 364 -1.27 17.16 -4.29
C SER A 364 0.04 17.35 -3.53
N LEU A 365 1.04 16.49 -3.77
CA LEU A 365 2.37 16.61 -3.16
C LEU A 365 3.10 17.87 -3.62
N GLU A 366 2.96 18.25 -4.90
CA GLU A 366 3.59 19.42 -5.47
C GLU A 366 3.06 20.71 -4.84
N LYS A 367 1.74 20.80 -4.61
CA LYS A 367 1.14 21.90 -3.83
C LYS A 367 1.76 22.00 -2.43
N ILE A 368 1.89 20.86 -1.75
CA ILE A 368 2.54 20.81 -0.43
C ILE A 368 4.00 21.29 -0.53
N TYR A 369 4.76 20.83 -1.53
CA TYR A 369 6.14 21.27 -1.75
C TYR A 369 6.27 22.77 -2.05
N LYS A 370 5.29 23.36 -2.74
CA LYS A 370 5.24 24.81 -3.01
C LYS A 370 4.75 25.63 -1.81
N GLY A 371 4.16 24.99 -0.80
CA GLY A 371 3.67 25.66 0.41
C GLY A 371 2.27 26.27 0.25
N SER A 372 1.52 25.82 -0.76
CA SER A 372 0.14 26.23 -1.06
C SER A 372 -0.91 25.33 -0.40
#